data_AF-A0A5N4EBC3-F1
#
_entry.id   AF-A0A5N4EBC3-F1
#
_cell.length_a   1.000
_cell.length_b   1.000
_cell.length_c   1.000
_cell.angle_alpha   90.00
_cell.angle_beta   90.00
_cell.angle_gamma   90.00
#
_symmetry.space_group_name_H-M   'P 1'
#
loop_
_entity.id
_entity.type
_entity.pdbx_description
1 polymer ?
#
loop_
_entity_poly.entity_id
_entity_poly.type
_entity_poly.pdbx_seq_one_letter_code
_entity_poly.pdbx_strand_id
1 'polypeptide(L)'
;MQNFTIPVTQALNYSLSRQRHLEKEPWNAFSYYNPVNISMDGIPCILFWAKRITIKFKNQTWLDLTEEAFGQKATVDAGNSNCSEESAM
;
A
#
# COMPACT_ATOMS: atom_id res chain seq x y z
N MET A 1 -14.80 9.59 -34.16
CA MET A 1 -14.91 9.07 -32.77
C MET A 1 -14.58 7.59 -32.83
N GLN A 2 -13.39 7.16 -32.41
CA GLN A 2 -13.03 5.73 -32.35
C GLN A 2 -13.27 5.23 -30.93
N ASN A 3 -14.25 4.33 -30.79
CA ASN A 3 -14.54 3.63 -29.54
C ASN A 3 -13.47 2.55 -29.33
N PHE A 4 -12.54 2.80 -28.41
CA PHE A 4 -11.62 1.78 -27.93
C PHE A 4 -12.37 0.85 -26.97
N THR A 5 -13.06 -0.15 -27.54
CA THR A 5 -13.56 -1.27 -26.73
C THR A 5 -12.38 -2.20 -26.46
N ILE A 6 -11.71 -2.00 -25.33
CA ILE A 6 -10.65 -2.91 -24.88
C ILE A 6 -11.33 -4.25 -24.54
N PRO A 7 -11.05 -5.34 -25.27
CA PRO A 7 -11.64 -6.64 -24.96
C PRO A 7 -11.22 -7.05 -23.54
N VAL A 8 -12.15 -7.65 -22.80
CA VAL A 8 -11.98 -8.03 -21.38
C VAL A 8 -10.68 -8.83 -21.13
N THR A 9 -10.26 -9.65 -22.11
CA THR A 9 -9.00 -10.40 -22.08
C THR A 9 -7.75 -9.51 -22.08
N GLN A 10 -7.76 -8.37 -22.79
CA GLN A 10 -6.65 -7.41 -22.77
C GLN A 10 -6.61 -6.63 -21.46
N ALA A 11 -7.77 -6.28 -20.89
CA ALA A 11 -7.84 -5.64 -19.58
C ALA A 11 -7.34 -6.57 -18.46
N LEU A 12 -7.72 -7.85 -18.49
CA LEU A 12 -7.22 -8.88 -17.56
C LEU A 12 -5.71 -9.13 -17.72
N ASN A 13 -5.21 -9.22 -18.96
CA ASN A 13 -3.77 -9.40 -19.19
C ASN A 13 -2.97 -8.18 -18.70
N TYR A 14 -3.53 -6.98 -18.82
CA TYR A 14 -2.90 -5.77 -18.32
C TYR A 14 -2.87 -5.72 -16.79
N SER A 15 -3.94 -6.11 -16.10
CA SER A 15 -3.95 -6.19 -14.63
C SER A 15 -3.01 -7.29 -14.12
N LEU A 16 -3.04 -8.49 -14.71
CA LEU A 16 -2.11 -9.60 -14.39
C LEU A 16 -0.64 -9.26 -14.67
N SER A 17 -0.36 -8.54 -15.76
CA SER A 17 0.99 -8.08 -16.08
C SER A 17 1.48 -7.05 -15.07
N ARG A 18 0.61 -6.12 -14.67
CA ARG A 18 0.92 -5.11 -13.66
C ARG A 18 1.15 -5.73 -12.27
N GLN A 19 0.36 -6.75 -11.91
CA GLN A 19 0.53 -7.49 -10.66
C GLN A 19 1.86 -8.25 -10.64
N ARG A 20 2.21 -8.97 -11.72
CA ARG A 20 3.53 -9.61 -11.87
C ARG A 20 4.70 -8.64 -11.89
N HIS A 21 4.50 -7.41 -12.35
CA HIS A 21 5.53 -6.37 -12.29
C HIS A 21 5.69 -5.81 -10.87
N LEU A 22 4.60 -5.70 -10.10
CA LEU A 22 4.63 -5.30 -8.70
C LEU A 22 5.36 -6.35 -7.84
N GLU A 23 5.13 -7.63 -8.10
CA GLU A 23 5.82 -8.75 -7.44
C GLU A 23 7.33 -8.82 -7.75
N LYS A 24 7.78 -8.18 -8.85
CA LYS A 24 9.18 -8.15 -9.29
C LYS A 24 9.94 -6.90 -8.88
N GLU A 25 9.26 -5.87 -8.37
CA GLU A 25 9.97 -4.78 -7.70
C GLU A 25 10.66 -5.39 -6.47
N PRO A 26 11.99 -5.22 -6.32
CA PRO A 26 12.68 -5.79 -5.19
C PRO A 26 12.06 -5.18 -3.93
N TRP A 27 11.48 -5.99 -3.05
CA TRP A 27 11.05 -5.58 -1.72
C TRP A 27 12.18 -4.84 -0.95
N ASN A 28 13.44 -5.08 -1.35
CA ASN A 28 14.65 -4.36 -0.93
C ASN A 28 14.58 -2.84 -1.15
N ALA A 29 13.75 -2.33 -2.06
CA ALA A 29 13.53 -0.90 -2.24
C ALA A 29 12.87 -0.24 -1.02
N PHE A 30 12.21 -1.03 -0.16
CA PHE A 30 11.60 -0.59 1.08
C PHE A 30 12.48 -0.87 2.30
N SER A 31 13.72 -1.36 2.14
CA SER A 31 14.63 -1.65 3.26
C SER A 31 14.89 -0.46 4.18
N TYR A 32 14.69 0.77 3.70
CA TYR A 32 14.84 1.98 4.50
C TYR A 32 13.58 2.34 5.30
N TYR A 33 12.44 1.74 4.96
CA TYR A 33 11.15 2.02 5.55
C TYR A 33 10.65 0.83 6.38
N ASN A 34 10.17 1.11 7.57
CA ASN A 34 9.53 0.13 8.43
C ASN A 34 8.06 -0.03 8.06
N PRO A 35 7.50 -1.25 8.16
CA PRO A 35 6.08 -1.43 7.95
C PRO A 35 5.28 -0.78 9.07
N VAL A 36 4.06 -0.39 8.75
CA VAL A 36 3.03 -0.35 9.77
C VAL A 36 2.68 -1.79 10.12
N ASN A 37 2.87 -2.16 11.39
CA ASN A 37 2.65 -3.50 11.92
C ASN A 37 1.40 -3.50 12.80
N ILE A 38 0.42 -4.34 12.44
CA ILE A 38 -0.75 -4.64 13.26
C ILE A 38 -0.61 -6.09 13.72
N SER A 39 -0.72 -6.29 15.03
CA SER A 39 -0.53 -7.59 15.66
C SER A 39 -1.72 -7.94 16.55
N MET A 40 -2.16 -9.20 16.49
CA MET A 40 -3.13 -9.78 17.42
C MET A 40 -2.40 -10.77 18.30
N ASP A 41 -2.52 -10.63 19.63
CA ASP A 41 -1.81 -11.47 20.61
C ASP A 41 -0.28 -11.51 20.43
N GLY A 42 0.29 -10.39 19.98
CA GLY A 42 1.74 -10.27 19.71
C GLY A 42 2.20 -10.92 18.40
N ILE A 43 1.28 -11.49 17.62
CA ILE A 43 1.56 -12.09 16.31
C ILE A 43 1.16 -11.09 15.22
N PRO A 44 2.09 -10.63 14.37
CA PRO A 44 1.76 -9.78 13.23
C PRO A 44 0.78 -10.47 12.29
N CYS A 45 -0.32 -9.80 11.99
CA CYS A 45 -1.35 -10.28 11.07
C CYS A 45 -1.47 -9.39 9.82
N ILE A 46 -1.07 -8.11 9.91
CA ILE A 46 -1.03 -7.19 8.79
C ILE A 46 0.31 -6.46 8.80
N LEU A 47 0.96 -6.45 7.64
CA LEU A 47 2.13 -5.62 7.36
C LEU A 47 1.78 -4.71 6.18
N PHE A 48 1.75 -3.41 6.43
CA PHE A 48 1.38 -2.43 5.41
C PHE A 48 2.55 -1.52 5.05
N TRP A 49 2.73 -1.33 3.73
CA TRP A 49 3.83 -0.59 3.14
C TRP A 49 3.34 0.13 1.89
N ALA A 50 3.91 1.29 1.60
CA ALA A 50 3.74 1.93 0.31
C ALA A 50 5.02 2.69 -0.08
N LYS A 51 5.26 2.80 -1.39
CA LYS A 51 6.34 3.66 -1.92
C LYS A 51 6.10 5.13 -1.61
N ARG A 52 4.84 5.54 -1.55
CA ARG A 52 4.46 6.92 -1.29
C ARG A 52 3.03 6.98 -0.77
N ILE A 53 2.81 7.76 0.29
CA ILE A 53 1.48 8.11 0.77
C ILE A 53 1.35 9.63 0.79
N THR A 54 0.44 10.15 -0.02
CA THR A 54 0.20 11.59 -0.12
C THR A 54 -1.28 11.90 0.05
N ILE A 55 -1.56 13.02 0.72
CA ILE A 55 -2.91 13.57 0.85
C ILE A 55 -2.98 14.86 0.06
N LYS A 56 -4.02 14.99 -0.77
CA LYS A 56 -4.34 16.24 -1.46
C LYS A 56 -5.52 16.90 -0.79
N PHE A 57 -5.29 18.07 -0.18
CA PHE A 57 -6.39 18.89 0.30
C PHE A 57 -7.06 19.64 -0.86
N LYS A 58 -8.37 19.87 -0.75
CA LYS A 58 -9.20 20.47 -1.80
C LYS A 58 -8.60 21.75 -2.40
N ASN A 59 -7.95 22.58 -1.57
CA ASN A 59 -7.39 23.88 -1.94
C ASN A 59 -5.90 24.04 -1.58
N GLN A 60 -5.13 22.96 -1.43
CA GLN A 60 -3.72 23.07 -1.03
C GLN A 60 -2.80 22.14 -1.84
N THR A 61 -1.51 22.25 -1.55
CA THR A 61 -0.46 21.36 -2.06
C THR A 61 -0.65 19.93 -1.56
N TRP A 62 -0.03 18.99 -2.26
CA TRP A 62 0.12 17.62 -1.78
C TRP A 62 0.94 17.63 -0.50
N LEU A 63 0.42 16.98 0.54
CA LEU A 63 1.19 16.63 1.73
C LEU A 63 1.72 15.22 1.55
N ASP A 64 3.03 15.06 1.62
CA ASP A 64 3.67 13.75 1.64
C ASP A 64 3.78 13.29 3.09
N LEU A 65 3.30 12.08 3.39
CA LEU A 65 3.31 11.47 4.72
C LEU A 65 4.20 10.21 4.77
N THR A 66 5.00 9.99 3.73
CA THR A 66 5.75 8.73 3.57
C THR A 66 6.75 8.51 4.69
N GLU A 67 7.50 9.55 5.08
CA GLU A 67 8.45 9.47 6.19
C GLU A 67 7.76 9.37 7.55
N GLU A 68 6.61 10.04 7.72
CA GLU A 68 5.81 10.01 8.93
C GLU A 68 5.12 8.66 9.15
N ALA A 69 4.77 7.95 8.07
CA ALA A 69 4.10 6.65 8.13
C ALA A 69 5.09 5.48 8.17
N PHE A 70 6.16 5.54 7.37
CA PHE A 70 7.05 4.39 7.15
C PHE A 70 8.51 4.67 7.47
N GLY A 71 8.89 5.89 7.85
CA GLY A 71 10.27 6.22 8.21
C GLY A 71 10.81 5.37 9.36
N GLN A 72 12.13 5.24 9.46
CA GLN A 72 12.76 4.37 10.50
C GLN A 72 12.36 4.72 11.93
N LYS A 73 12.03 5.99 12.18
CA LYS A 73 11.59 6.53 13.47
C LYS A 73 10.11 6.88 13.50
N ALA A 74 9.35 6.49 12.47
CA ALA A 74 7.92 6.70 12.41
C ALA A 74 7.25 5.97 13.58
N THR A 75 6.32 6.65 14.23
CA THR A 75 5.45 6.06 15.25
C THR A 75 4.03 6.25 14.77
N VAL A 76 3.42 5.17 14.28
CA VAL A 76 2.04 5.16 13.83
C VAL A 76 1.20 4.52 14.92
N ASP A 77 0.15 5.21 15.34
CA ASP A 77 -0.81 4.64 16.29
C ASP A 77 -1.72 3.64 15.56
N ALA A 78 -1.48 2.36 15.80
CA ALA A 78 -2.29 1.25 15.35
C ALA A 78 -2.97 0.52 16.53
N GLY A 79 -3.02 1.13 17.72
CA GLY A 79 -3.44 0.45 18.95
C GLY A 79 -4.91 0.02 18.99
N ASN A 80 -5.74 0.64 18.15
CA ASN A 80 -7.16 0.28 17.99
C ASN A 80 -7.44 -0.58 16.75
N SER A 81 -6.39 -0.97 16.02
CA SER A 81 -6.53 -1.83 14.85
C SER A 81 -6.57 -3.30 15.27
N ASN A 82 -7.40 -4.08 14.59
CA ASN A 82 -7.48 -5.52 14.81
C ASN A 82 -7.66 -6.26 13.48
N CYS A 83 -7.38 -7.55 13.49
CA CYS A 83 -7.43 -8.42 12.34
C CYS A 83 -8.05 -9.76 12.75
N SER A 84 -8.88 -10.31 11.89
CA SER A 84 -9.37 -11.69 11.96
C SER A 84 -8.92 -12.43 10.71
N GLU A 85 -9.30 -13.71 10.60
CA GLU A 85 -9.03 -14.50 9.41
C GLU A 85 -9.72 -13.91 8.16
N GLU A 86 -10.88 -13.26 8.34
CA GLU A 86 -11.66 -12.71 7.23
C GLU A 86 -11.60 -11.18 7.06
N SER A 87 -11.13 -10.43 8.05
CA SER A 87 -11.24 -8.96 8.01
C SER A 87 -10.15 -8.22 8.79
N ALA A 88 -10.03 -6.92 8.49
CA ALA A 88 -9.21 -5.97 9.23
C ALA A 88 -10.07 -4.78 9.63
N MET A 89 -9.89 -4.29 10.86
CA MET A 89 -10.59 -3.14 11.43
C MET A 89 -9.59 -2.09 11.91
#